data_AF-A0A834F808-F1
#
_entry.id   AF-A0A834F808-F1
#
_cell.length_a   1.000
_cell.length_b   1.000
_cell.length_c   1.000
_cell.angle_alpha   90.00
_cell.angle_beta   90.00
_cell.angle_gamma   90.00
#
_symmetry.space_group_name_H-M   'P 1'
#
loop_
_entity.id
_entity.type
_entity.pdbx_description
1 polymer ?
#
loop_
_entity_poly.entity_id
_entity_poly.type
_entity_poly.pdbx_seq_one_letter_code
_entity_poly.pdbx_strand_id
1 'polypeptide(L)'
;MTEEEFKKNKDFIKSIMDSLSNTTIKVTEGRQHLQIYLHQPIFMINVDGLSFIFQFAAVQFSLKPRIVFDFNDHVAGRALEKLIKEEHMKSLTNTYRALQLILDNLFGKESAGATPGATQVLVLITDGEPSDTQKDGVLTKYDQKNIIRFVIGVKINSMDKIKPIASEPKDKYVFKIEDYKGLDGIFKTLKNKIIIVEGSKVALAGNLTNEMSQTGFSAAYYKNTLIPPSPEPKSWRGSLKEPDLQHEKQILDPDMEMDSYMGFSLSTGERNGVPLYFSGAPRFQHTGQVVIFTRTGRHWTVQQRLEGTKVGSYFGAEICTVDIDSDDSTDFLLVGAPMFYQPLQKTEGKVYVYALTNKVGHRDT
;
A
#
# COMPACT_ATOMS: atom_id res chain seq x y z
N MET A 1 11.57 28.90 8.28
CA MET A 1 12.55 27.80 8.31
C MET A 1 13.93 28.28 8.77
N THR A 2 14.55 27.55 9.69
CA THR A 2 15.96 27.74 10.13
C THR A 2 16.94 26.85 9.36
N GLU A 3 18.25 26.98 9.60
CA GLU A 3 19.25 26.08 9.00
C GLU A 3 19.21 24.66 9.58
N GLU A 4 18.86 24.51 10.86
CA GLU A 4 18.72 23.20 11.51
C GLU A 4 17.48 22.47 10.98
N GLU A 5 16.39 23.20 10.81
CA GLU A 5 15.22 22.77 10.05
C GLU A 5 15.63 22.39 8.61
N PHE A 6 16.49 23.19 7.95
CA PHE A 6 17.05 22.85 6.63
C PHE A 6 18.03 21.66 6.61
N LYS A 7 18.59 21.25 7.75
CA LYS A 7 19.37 20.01 7.82
C LYS A 7 18.45 18.79 7.96
N LYS A 8 17.49 18.86 8.90
CA LYS A 8 16.41 17.86 9.03
C LYS A 8 15.70 17.65 7.71
N ASN A 9 15.53 18.73 6.91
CA ASN A 9 15.08 18.66 5.52
C ASN A 9 15.88 17.62 4.73
N LYS A 10 17.18 17.84 4.53
CA LYS A 10 18.00 16.97 3.68
C LYS A 10 18.05 15.53 4.18
N ASP A 11 18.03 15.34 5.50
CA ASP A 11 17.93 14.02 6.14
C ASP A 11 16.61 13.29 5.78
N PHE A 12 15.54 14.02 5.44
CA PHE A 12 14.26 13.48 4.94
C PHE A 12 14.47 12.62 3.72
N ILE A 13 14.97 13.27 2.67
CA ILE A 13 14.96 12.68 1.34
C ILE A 13 15.90 11.50 1.36
N LYS A 14 17.02 11.61 2.06
CA LYS A 14 17.93 10.51 2.26
C LYS A 14 17.18 9.29 2.83
N SER A 15 16.42 9.46 3.91
CA SER A 15 15.63 8.36 4.49
C SER A 15 14.62 7.77 3.50
N ILE A 16 13.94 8.58 2.69
CA ILE A 16 13.01 8.08 1.66
C ILE A 16 13.76 7.36 0.54
N MET A 17 14.80 7.98 -0.02
CA MET A 17 15.63 7.41 -1.08
C MET A 17 16.22 6.08 -0.64
N ASP A 18 16.82 6.01 0.55
CA ASP A 18 17.42 4.79 1.10
C ASP A 18 16.34 3.72 1.37
N SER A 19 15.15 4.10 1.88
CA SER A 19 14.08 3.15 2.18
C SER A 19 13.35 2.60 0.95
N LEU A 20 13.24 3.40 -0.12
CA LEU A 20 12.56 3.02 -1.36
C LEU A 20 13.53 2.42 -2.40
N SER A 21 14.76 2.93 -2.54
CA SER A 21 15.77 2.33 -3.45
C SER A 21 16.17 0.92 -2.99
N ASN A 22 16.18 0.66 -1.67
CA ASN A 22 16.38 -0.69 -1.13
C ASN A 22 15.08 -1.52 -1.10
N THR A 23 13.95 -1.02 -1.61
CA THR A 23 12.72 -1.83 -1.79
C THR A 23 12.83 -2.67 -3.06
N THR A 24 13.87 -3.52 -3.12
CA THR A 24 13.81 -4.71 -3.98
C THR A 24 12.76 -5.62 -3.37
N ILE A 25 11.62 -5.86 -4.04
CA ILE A 25 10.76 -6.99 -3.68
C ILE A 25 11.43 -8.27 -4.16
N LYS A 26 12.50 -8.67 -3.45
CA LYS A 26 12.58 -10.05 -3.03
C LYS A 26 11.64 -10.17 -1.84
N VAL A 27 10.81 -11.19 -1.90
CA VAL A 27 10.09 -11.66 -0.72
C VAL A 27 11.12 -12.07 0.34
N THR A 28 10.72 -11.93 1.62
CA THR A 28 11.39 -12.34 2.87
C THR A 28 12.29 -11.30 3.58
N GLU A 29 12.12 -11.31 4.91
CA GLU A 29 12.90 -10.71 6.02
C GLU A 29 12.90 -9.19 6.26
N GLY A 30 12.80 -8.84 7.54
CA GLY A 30 13.11 -7.52 8.08
C GLY A 30 13.57 -7.62 9.53
N ARG A 31 14.23 -6.58 10.06
CA ARG A 31 14.52 -6.44 11.51
C ARG A 31 14.25 -5.01 11.97
N GLN A 32 13.85 -4.86 13.23
CA GLN A 32 13.52 -3.59 13.85
C GLN A 32 14.78 -2.93 14.45
N HIS A 33 14.96 -1.61 14.27
CA HIS A 33 15.00 -0.63 15.37
C HIS A 33 15.13 0.83 14.89
N LEU A 34 14.35 1.69 15.55
CA LEU A 34 14.51 3.13 15.84
C LEU A 34 14.98 4.19 14.80
N GLN A 35 14.19 5.28 14.85
CA GLN A 35 14.53 6.71 14.63
C GLN A 35 14.91 7.19 13.22
N ILE A 36 14.15 8.20 12.81
CA ILE A 36 14.23 8.94 11.57
C ILE A 36 14.13 10.43 11.95
N TYR A 37 14.73 11.34 11.17
CA TYR A 37 14.41 12.76 11.21
C TYR A 37 14.42 13.30 9.78
N LEU A 38 13.48 14.19 9.51
CA LEU A 38 12.85 14.37 8.21
C LEU A 38 12.35 15.83 8.15
N HIS A 39 12.58 16.56 7.04
CA HIS A 39 11.80 17.71 6.59
C HIS A 39 11.71 18.03 5.05
N GLN A 40 11.82 19.27 4.53
CA GLN A 40 11.76 19.63 3.06
C GLN A 40 12.81 18.81 2.21
N PRO A 41 12.89 18.81 0.85
CA PRO A 41 12.30 19.63 -0.22
C PRO A 41 11.33 18.80 -1.10
N ILE A 42 10.98 19.33 -2.27
CA ILE A 42 10.05 18.64 -3.17
C ILE A 42 10.70 17.38 -3.72
N PHE A 43 10.03 16.24 -3.53
CA PHE A 43 10.48 14.93 -3.99
C PHE A 43 9.57 14.41 -5.09
N MET A 44 10.17 13.86 -6.14
CA MET A 44 9.47 13.28 -7.28
C MET A 44 9.77 11.79 -7.39
N ILE A 45 8.78 10.98 -7.70
CA ILE A 45 8.91 9.53 -7.84
C ILE A 45 8.44 9.11 -9.23
N ASN A 46 9.24 8.28 -9.91
CA ASN A 46 8.79 7.37 -10.98
C ASN A 46 8.74 5.94 -10.42
N VAL A 47 7.77 5.13 -10.84
CA VAL A 47 7.72 3.69 -10.56
C VAL A 47 7.46 2.89 -11.83
N ASP A 48 8.18 1.78 -12.00
CA ASP A 48 8.01 0.81 -13.08
C ASP A 48 7.17 -0.41 -12.64
N GLY A 49 6.40 -0.99 -13.56
CA GLY A 49 5.23 -1.82 -13.26
C GLY A 49 5.49 -3.30 -12.92
N LEU A 50 6.66 -3.84 -13.28
CA LEU A 50 7.02 -5.25 -13.05
C LEU A 50 8.09 -5.44 -11.96
N SER A 51 8.71 -4.35 -11.53
CA SER A 51 9.62 -4.29 -10.39
C SER A 51 9.58 -2.86 -9.87
N PHE A 52 9.35 -2.67 -8.56
CA PHE A 52 9.21 -1.35 -7.92
C PHE A 52 10.53 -0.56 -7.91
N ILE A 53 10.98 -0.13 -9.08
CA ILE A 53 12.15 0.72 -9.28
C ILE A 53 11.70 2.15 -9.04
N PHE A 54 12.01 2.67 -7.86
CA PHE A 54 11.76 4.06 -7.53
C PHE A 54 12.92 4.94 -8.00
N GLN A 55 12.66 5.90 -8.88
CA GLN A 55 13.63 6.93 -9.27
C GLN A 55 13.27 8.27 -8.65
N PHE A 56 14.28 9.07 -8.29
CA PHE A 56 14.05 10.32 -7.55
C PHE A 56 14.64 11.57 -8.19
N ALA A 57 13.91 12.67 -8.06
CA ALA A 57 14.41 14.03 -8.31
C ALA A 57 14.05 14.95 -7.13
N ALA A 58 14.85 16.00 -6.91
CA ALA A 58 14.63 16.97 -5.84
C ALA A 58 14.69 18.43 -6.33
N VAL A 59 13.74 19.24 -5.86
CA VAL A 59 13.68 20.68 -6.14
C VAL A 59 13.57 21.47 -4.84
N GLN A 60 14.57 22.30 -4.53
CA GLN A 60 14.44 23.34 -3.51
C GLN A 60 13.80 24.57 -4.17
N PHE A 61 12.91 25.25 -3.44
CA PHE A 61 12.30 26.48 -3.91
C PHE A 61 12.30 27.56 -2.85
N SER A 62 12.41 28.79 -3.33
CA SER A 62 12.18 30.00 -2.53
C SER A 62 11.61 31.11 -3.44
N LEU A 63 12.24 32.29 -3.52
CA LEU A 63 11.98 33.30 -4.56
C LEU A 63 12.15 32.72 -5.98
N LYS A 64 13.12 31.81 -6.16
CA LYS A 64 13.37 31.04 -7.39
C LYS A 64 13.49 29.56 -7.04
N PRO A 65 12.92 28.64 -7.84
CA PRO A 65 13.15 27.21 -7.68
C PRO A 65 14.45 26.76 -8.38
N ARG A 66 15.09 25.72 -7.84
CA ARG A 66 16.32 25.10 -8.34
C ARG A 66 16.18 23.57 -8.28
N ILE A 67 16.50 22.90 -9.39
CA ILE A 67 16.69 21.44 -9.40
C ILE A 67 17.99 21.16 -8.65
N VAL A 68 17.89 20.37 -7.57
CA VAL A 68 19.04 19.92 -6.77
C VAL A 68 19.69 18.72 -7.45
N PHE A 69 18.85 17.76 -7.88
CA PHE A 69 19.22 16.62 -8.70
C PHE A 69 18.01 16.14 -9.50
N ASP A 70 18.24 15.57 -10.68
CA ASP A 70 17.21 14.94 -11.53
C ASP A 70 17.20 13.41 -11.37
N PHE A 71 16.36 12.71 -12.14
CA PHE A 71 16.29 11.24 -12.07
C PHE A 71 17.58 10.58 -12.58
N ASN A 72 18.25 11.16 -13.57
CA ASN A 72 19.56 10.69 -14.04
C ASN A 72 20.61 10.75 -12.92
N ASP A 73 20.64 11.82 -12.13
CA ASP A 73 21.53 11.97 -10.99
C ASP A 73 21.26 10.94 -9.88
N HIS A 74 20.00 10.56 -9.66
CA HIS A 74 19.66 9.49 -8.72
C HIS A 74 20.13 8.12 -9.23
N VAL A 75 19.80 7.77 -10.48
CA VAL A 75 20.25 6.51 -11.11
C VAL A 75 21.79 6.43 -11.19
N ALA A 76 22.48 7.55 -11.40
CA ALA A 76 23.94 7.64 -11.39
C ALA A 76 24.57 7.71 -9.98
N GLY A 77 23.78 7.58 -8.90
CA GLY A 77 24.27 7.60 -7.52
C GLY A 77 24.74 8.97 -6.99
N ARG A 78 24.54 10.05 -7.75
CA ARG A 78 25.00 11.42 -7.43
C ARG A 78 24.01 12.23 -6.58
N ALA A 79 22.74 11.80 -6.53
CA ALA A 79 21.66 12.52 -5.84
C ALA A 79 21.98 12.85 -4.37
N LEU A 80 22.52 11.90 -3.61
CA LEU A 80 22.82 12.10 -2.19
C LEU A 80 23.93 13.14 -1.97
N GLU A 81 24.97 13.14 -2.80
CA GLU A 81 26.06 14.12 -2.71
C GLU A 81 25.56 15.53 -3.03
N LYS A 82 24.80 15.67 -4.14
CA LYS A 82 24.15 16.92 -4.55
C LYS A 82 23.21 17.45 -3.47
N LEU A 83 22.43 16.55 -2.88
CA LEU A 83 21.54 16.88 -1.77
C LEU A 83 22.29 17.42 -0.56
N ILE A 84 23.29 16.71 -0.05
CA ILE A 84 24.03 17.13 1.15
C ILE A 84 24.67 18.51 0.96
N LYS A 85 25.23 18.76 -0.23
CA LYS A 85 25.85 20.03 -0.64
C LYS A 85 24.87 21.18 -0.88
N GLU A 86 23.58 20.91 -1.04
CA GLU A 86 22.60 21.95 -1.34
C GLU A 86 22.48 22.96 -0.19
N GLU A 87 22.50 24.25 -0.53
CA GLU A 87 22.46 25.37 0.43
C GLU A 87 21.05 25.93 0.58
N HIS A 88 20.70 26.30 1.82
CA HIS A 88 19.39 26.88 2.16
C HIS A 88 19.19 28.28 1.55
N MET A 89 18.15 28.45 0.73
CA MET A 89 17.90 29.70 -0.01
C MET A 89 17.34 30.88 0.81
N LYS A 90 16.77 30.67 2.01
CA LYS A 90 16.38 31.73 2.97
C LYS A 90 15.59 32.91 2.37
N SER A 91 14.53 32.65 1.62
CA SER A 91 13.74 33.69 0.94
C SER A 91 12.23 33.36 0.90
N LEU A 92 11.46 34.04 0.03
CA LEU A 92 10.00 33.86 -0.16
C LEU A 92 9.62 32.41 -0.53
N THR A 93 8.32 32.10 -0.54
CA THR A 93 7.80 30.75 -0.79
C THR A 93 7.03 30.70 -2.12
N ASN A 94 7.72 30.82 -3.27
CA ASN A 94 7.06 30.80 -4.60
C ASN A 94 6.76 29.36 -5.06
N THR A 95 5.71 28.78 -4.47
CA THR A 95 5.29 27.39 -4.68
C THR A 95 4.80 27.14 -6.11
N TYR A 96 3.97 28.01 -6.69
CA TYR A 96 3.41 27.76 -8.04
C TYR A 96 4.49 27.82 -9.12
N ARG A 97 5.49 28.69 -8.96
CA ARG A 97 6.68 28.74 -9.82
C ARG A 97 7.51 27.46 -9.73
N ALA A 98 7.62 26.85 -8.54
CA ALA A 98 8.29 25.56 -8.36
C ALA A 98 7.55 24.43 -9.10
N LEU A 99 6.22 24.37 -8.95
CA LEU A 99 5.37 23.42 -9.66
C LEU A 99 5.51 23.54 -11.19
N GLN A 100 5.55 24.77 -11.73
CA GLN A 100 5.75 24.98 -13.16
C GLN A 100 7.13 24.49 -13.64
N LEU A 101 8.21 24.79 -12.91
CA LEU A 101 9.55 24.28 -13.21
C LEU A 101 9.58 22.74 -13.25
N ILE A 102 8.90 22.09 -12.31
CA ILE A 102 8.83 20.62 -12.21
C ILE A 102 8.14 19.99 -13.43
N LEU A 103 7.01 20.54 -13.88
CA LEU A 103 6.34 20.09 -15.11
C LEU A 103 7.22 20.28 -16.36
N ASP A 104 7.92 21.40 -16.43
CA ASP A 104 8.65 21.78 -17.64
C ASP A 104 9.98 21.04 -17.80
N ASN A 105 10.59 20.57 -16.70
CA ASN A 105 11.95 20.06 -16.71
C ASN A 105 12.12 18.62 -16.19
N LEU A 106 11.15 18.09 -15.42
CA LEU A 106 11.30 16.80 -14.74
C LEU A 106 10.18 15.81 -15.07
N PHE A 107 8.90 16.14 -14.86
CA PHE A 107 7.81 15.18 -15.09
C PHE A 107 7.59 14.88 -16.58
N GLY A 108 7.82 13.62 -16.98
CA GLY A 108 7.72 13.16 -18.36
C GLY A 108 8.83 13.68 -19.27
N LYS A 109 10.00 14.02 -18.68
CA LYS A 109 11.20 14.43 -19.42
C LYS A 109 12.26 13.32 -19.37
N GLU A 110 12.30 12.49 -20.42
CA GLU A 110 13.32 11.44 -20.58
C GLU A 110 14.75 12.01 -20.52
N SER A 111 14.96 13.24 -21.01
CA SER A 111 16.23 13.97 -20.89
C SER A 111 16.70 14.21 -19.45
N ALA A 112 15.77 14.21 -18.49
CA ALA A 112 16.03 14.33 -17.04
C ALA A 112 15.98 12.96 -16.33
N GLY A 113 15.90 11.87 -17.09
CA GLY A 113 15.83 10.48 -16.61
C GLY A 113 14.42 10.00 -16.27
N ALA A 114 13.37 10.73 -16.66
CA ALA A 114 12.00 10.32 -16.35
C ALA A 114 11.58 9.09 -17.18
N THR A 115 11.19 8.01 -16.51
CA THR A 115 10.76 6.76 -17.17
C THR A 115 9.41 6.96 -17.89
N PRO A 116 9.29 6.64 -19.19
CA PRO A 116 8.02 6.70 -19.91
C PRO A 116 6.94 5.79 -19.26
N GLY A 117 5.71 6.29 -19.16
CA GLY A 117 4.59 5.55 -18.57
C GLY A 117 4.60 5.41 -17.04
N ALA A 118 5.72 5.72 -16.37
CA ALA A 118 5.84 5.61 -14.92
C ALA A 118 4.86 6.54 -14.18
N THR A 119 4.38 6.09 -13.02
CA THR A 119 3.56 6.92 -12.14
C THR A 119 4.37 8.07 -11.58
N GLN A 120 3.78 9.26 -11.67
CA GLN A 120 4.38 10.50 -11.23
C GLN A 120 3.77 10.93 -9.89
N VAL A 121 4.59 10.88 -8.83
CA VAL A 121 4.22 11.36 -7.50
C VAL A 121 5.02 12.60 -7.15
N LEU A 122 4.34 13.64 -6.67
CA LEU A 122 4.88 14.85 -6.08
C LEU A 122 4.67 14.81 -4.57
N VAL A 123 5.73 14.96 -3.78
CA VAL A 123 5.63 15.27 -2.35
C VAL A 123 6.07 16.72 -2.15
N LEU A 124 5.11 17.61 -1.90
CA LEU A 124 5.35 19.00 -1.50
C LEU A 124 5.41 19.06 0.03
N ILE A 125 6.48 19.63 0.54
CA ILE A 125 6.63 20.01 1.94
C ILE A 125 6.70 21.54 1.94
N THR A 126 6.18 22.20 2.97
CA THR A 126 6.31 23.66 3.13
C THR A 126 5.98 24.10 4.56
N ASP A 127 6.69 25.11 5.06
CA ASP A 127 6.40 25.77 6.34
C ASP A 127 5.63 27.09 6.20
N GLY A 128 5.20 27.44 4.98
CA GLY A 128 4.51 28.70 4.71
C GLY A 128 3.49 28.60 3.57
N GLU A 129 2.62 29.61 3.49
CA GLU A 129 1.71 29.75 2.36
C GLU A 129 2.47 30.19 1.09
N PRO A 130 1.95 29.87 -0.12
CA PRO A 130 2.50 30.38 -1.36
C PRO A 130 2.56 31.91 -1.36
N SER A 131 3.75 32.44 -1.62
CA SER A 131 4.00 33.87 -1.84
C SER A 131 3.65 34.30 -3.28
N ASP A 132 3.46 33.34 -4.18
CA ASP A 132 2.99 33.54 -5.54
C ASP A 132 1.57 33.02 -5.75
N THR A 133 0.95 33.41 -6.87
CA THR A 133 -0.37 32.95 -7.29
C THR A 133 -0.27 31.94 -8.41
N GLN A 134 -1.28 31.07 -8.51
CA GLN A 134 -1.43 30.15 -9.63
C GLN A 134 -1.52 30.93 -10.95
N LYS A 135 -0.68 30.55 -11.91
CA LYS A 135 -0.74 31.01 -13.31
C LYS A 135 -0.93 29.82 -14.23
N ASP A 136 -1.38 30.09 -15.45
CA ASP A 136 -1.36 29.18 -16.61
C ASP A 136 -1.97 27.79 -16.35
N GLY A 137 -2.96 27.71 -15.46
CA GLY A 137 -3.64 26.45 -15.11
C GLY A 137 -2.73 25.37 -14.55
N VAL A 138 -1.64 25.71 -13.84
CA VAL A 138 -0.61 24.72 -13.46
C VAL A 138 -1.18 23.48 -12.76
N LEU A 139 -2.08 23.62 -11.77
CA LEU A 139 -2.70 22.47 -11.10
C LEU A 139 -3.55 21.61 -12.06
N THR A 140 -4.27 22.24 -12.98
CA THR A 140 -5.04 21.54 -14.03
C THR A 140 -4.13 20.70 -14.93
N LYS A 141 -2.92 21.17 -15.25
CA LYS A 141 -1.92 20.38 -16.00
C LYS A 141 -1.40 19.19 -15.19
N TYR A 142 -1.27 19.33 -13.87
CA TYR A 142 -0.94 18.20 -12.98
C TYR A 142 -2.07 17.15 -12.95
N ASP A 143 -3.33 17.58 -12.89
CA ASP A 143 -4.49 16.70 -12.94
C ASP A 143 -4.61 15.96 -14.28
N GLN A 144 -4.49 16.67 -15.40
CA GLN A 144 -4.51 16.08 -16.75
C GLN A 144 -3.39 15.05 -16.98
N LYS A 145 -2.25 15.19 -16.29
CA LYS A 145 -1.13 14.25 -16.34
C LYS A 145 -1.24 13.12 -15.31
N ASN A 146 -2.33 13.03 -14.54
CA ASN A 146 -2.52 12.08 -13.45
C ASN A 146 -1.35 12.05 -12.44
N ILE A 147 -0.78 13.24 -12.17
CA ILE A 147 0.30 13.41 -11.20
C ILE A 147 -0.33 13.51 -9.80
N ILE A 148 0.09 12.60 -8.93
CA ILE A 148 -0.43 12.45 -7.57
C ILE A 148 0.35 13.37 -6.64
N ARG A 149 -0.34 14.18 -5.85
CA ARG A 149 0.26 15.30 -5.11
C ARG A 149 -0.05 15.19 -3.63
N PHE A 150 0.97 14.86 -2.85
CA PHE A 150 0.94 14.95 -1.39
C PHE A 150 1.42 16.33 -0.94
N VAL A 151 0.75 16.92 0.05
CA VAL A 151 1.11 18.23 0.62
C VAL A 151 1.28 18.07 2.13
N ILE A 152 2.43 18.51 2.63
CA ILE A 152 2.75 18.52 4.05
C ILE A 152 3.02 19.97 4.49
N GLY A 153 2.07 20.54 5.22
CA GLY A 153 2.17 21.88 5.81
C GLY A 153 2.67 21.82 7.25
N VAL A 154 3.68 22.62 7.59
CA VAL A 154 4.44 22.43 8.83
C VAL A 154 4.60 23.73 9.59
N LYS A 155 4.19 23.76 10.87
CA LYS A 155 4.10 25.01 11.66
C LYS A 155 3.25 26.10 10.96
N ILE A 156 2.42 25.70 9.99
CA ILE A 156 1.65 26.61 9.15
C ILE A 156 0.29 26.89 9.80
N ASN A 157 -0.05 28.17 9.90
CA ASN A 157 -1.27 28.61 10.59
C ASN A 157 -2.53 28.09 9.90
N SER A 158 -2.72 28.42 8.60
CA SER A 158 -3.79 27.88 7.76
C SER A 158 -3.25 26.95 6.68
N MET A 159 -4.05 25.95 6.31
CA MET A 159 -3.81 25.08 5.16
C MET A 159 -4.51 25.60 3.89
N ASP A 160 -5.33 26.64 3.94
CA ASP A 160 -6.31 26.97 2.89
C ASP A 160 -5.68 27.25 1.52
N LYS A 161 -4.47 27.83 1.48
CA LYS A 161 -3.76 28.12 0.22
C LYS A 161 -2.87 26.97 -0.30
N ILE A 162 -2.61 25.96 0.52
CA ILE A 162 -1.78 24.79 0.14
C ILE A 162 -2.59 23.49 -0.03
N LYS A 163 -3.70 23.34 0.70
CA LYS A 163 -4.67 22.25 0.55
C LYS A 163 -5.14 22.05 -0.91
N PRO A 164 -5.39 23.11 -1.72
CA PRO A 164 -5.77 22.94 -3.13
C PRO A 164 -4.71 22.26 -4.00
N ILE A 165 -3.41 22.36 -3.64
CA ILE A 165 -2.30 21.78 -4.40
C ILE A 165 -2.32 20.25 -4.31
N ALA A 166 -2.83 19.67 -3.23
CA ALA A 166 -2.92 18.22 -3.08
C ALA A 166 -3.95 17.58 -4.02
N SER A 167 -3.79 16.29 -4.32
CA SER A 167 -4.80 15.48 -5.02
C SER A 167 -6.04 15.25 -4.16
N GLU A 168 -7.14 14.81 -4.80
CA GLU A 168 -8.37 14.40 -4.10
C GLU A 168 -8.36 12.89 -3.74
N PRO A 169 -9.02 12.47 -2.64
CA PRO A 169 -9.70 13.32 -1.66
C PRO A 169 -8.71 13.93 -0.65
N LYS A 170 -8.89 15.21 -0.28
CA LYS A 170 -7.90 15.97 0.51
C LYS A 170 -7.43 15.29 1.81
N ASP A 171 -8.30 14.58 2.52
CA ASP A 171 -7.97 13.83 3.75
C ASP A 171 -6.87 12.76 3.53
N LYS A 172 -6.75 12.24 2.31
CA LYS A 172 -5.73 11.23 1.98
C LYS A 172 -4.38 11.85 1.60
N TYR A 173 -4.35 13.08 1.10
CA TYR A 173 -3.17 13.68 0.47
C TYR A 173 -2.63 14.92 1.19
N VAL A 174 -3.34 15.45 2.20
CA VAL A 174 -2.97 16.66 2.94
C VAL A 174 -2.63 16.30 4.38
N PHE A 175 -1.45 16.71 4.82
CA PHE A 175 -0.98 16.54 6.18
C PHE A 175 -0.60 17.88 6.78
N LYS A 176 -1.04 18.16 8.01
CA LYS A 176 -0.56 19.27 8.83
C LYS A 176 0.19 18.71 10.04
N ILE A 177 1.35 19.29 10.36
CA ILE A 177 2.16 18.92 11.53
C ILE A 177 2.72 20.15 12.23
N GLU A 178 2.76 20.10 13.56
CA GLU A 178 3.23 21.21 14.41
C GLU A 178 4.76 21.24 14.59
N ASP A 179 5.46 20.14 14.33
CA ASP A 179 6.92 20.10 14.35
C ASP A 179 7.48 19.09 13.35
N TYR A 180 8.75 19.28 13.02
CA TYR A 180 9.54 18.53 12.05
C TYR A 180 9.63 17.04 12.44
N LYS A 181 9.54 16.71 13.74
CA LYS A 181 9.42 15.35 14.28
C LYS A 181 8.14 14.60 13.83
N GLY A 182 7.08 15.31 13.44
CA GLY A 182 5.82 14.70 13.01
C GLY A 182 5.91 13.95 11.67
N LEU A 183 6.99 14.16 10.90
CA LEU A 183 7.15 13.54 9.59
C LEU A 183 7.39 12.04 9.63
N ASP A 184 7.90 11.47 10.72
CA ASP A 184 8.10 10.03 10.87
C ASP A 184 6.78 9.24 10.69
N GLY A 185 5.69 9.76 11.27
CA GLY A 185 4.35 9.17 11.14
C GLY A 185 3.74 9.37 9.75
N ILE A 186 4.05 10.50 9.10
CA ILE A 186 3.64 10.77 7.72
C ILE A 186 4.40 9.86 6.75
N PHE A 187 5.70 9.61 6.96
CA PHE A 187 6.50 8.75 6.09
C PHE A 187 5.92 7.33 5.97
N LYS A 188 5.54 6.71 7.10
CA LYS A 188 4.85 5.40 7.10
C LYS A 188 3.55 5.44 6.28
N THR A 189 2.78 6.51 6.45
CA THR A 189 1.50 6.71 5.75
C THR A 189 1.68 6.95 4.26
N LEU A 190 2.67 7.76 3.87
CA LEU A 190 3.06 8.02 2.48
C LEU A 190 3.58 6.75 1.80
N LYS A 191 4.50 6.02 2.43
CA LYS A 191 5.05 4.77 1.87
C LYS A 191 3.94 3.77 1.56
N ASN A 192 3.03 3.53 2.50
CA ASN A 192 1.89 2.66 2.27
C ASN A 192 0.98 3.19 1.14
N LYS A 193 0.66 4.49 1.13
CA LYS A 193 -0.20 5.07 0.08
C LYS A 193 0.43 5.07 -1.31
N ILE A 194 1.75 5.30 -1.44
CA ILE A 194 2.48 5.24 -2.71
C ILE A 194 2.46 3.79 -3.25
N ILE A 195 2.72 2.79 -2.40
CA ILE A 195 2.65 1.37 -2.78
C ILE A 195 1.23 0.98 -3.18
N ILE A 196 0.21 1.41 -2.43
CA ILE A 196 -1.21 1.19 -2.76
C ILE A 196 -1.59 1.90 -4.07
N VAL A 197 -1.05 3.08 -4.35
CA VAL A 197 -1.31 3.84 -5.59
C VAL A 197 -0.81 3.11 -6.82
N GLU A 198 0.37 2.49 -6.79
CA GLU A 198 0.87 1.71 -7.95
C GLU A 198 0.05 0.45 -8.15
N GLY A 199 -0.24 -0.29 -7.07
CA GLY A 199 -1.18 -1.41 -7.12
C GLY A 199 -2.51 -0.95 -7.71
N SER A 200 -3.06 0.16 -7.21
CA SER A 200 -4.30 0.76 -7.68
C SER A 200 -4.24 1.26 -9.12
N LYS A 201 -3.09 1.64 -9.67
CA LYS A 201 -3.01 2.05 -11.08
C LYS A 201 -3.07 0.89 -12.05
N VAL A 202 -2.59 -0.27 -11.64
CA VAL A 202 -2.87 -1.54 -12.32
C VAL A 202 -4.39 -1.83 -12.32
N ALA A 203 -5.15 -1.38 -11.32
CA ALA A 203 -6.63 -1.39 -11.35
C ALA A 203 -7.31 -0.19 -12.03
N LEU A 204 -6.73 1.02 -12.01
CA LEU A 204 -7.34 2.24 -12.56
C LEU A 204 -7.16 2.35 -14.08
N ALA A 205 -6.24 1.57 -14.66
CA ALA A 205 -6.29 1.20 -16.08
C ALA A 205 -7.55 0.37 -16.41
N GLY A 206 -8.25 -0.12 -15.38
CA GLY A 206 -9.39 -1.00 -15.48
C GLY A 206 -10.75 -0.33 -15.47
N ASN A 207 -11.32 -0.14 -16.65
CA ASN A 207 -12.75 -0.41 -16.84
C ASN A 207 -13.01 -1.93 -16.93
N LEU A 208 -12.26 -2.70 -16.13
CA LEU A 208 -12.06 -4.14 -16.22
C LEU A 208 -12.79 -4.78 -15.03
N THR A 209 -14.05 -5.14 -15.24
CA THR A 209 -14.93 -5.68 -14.19
C THR A 209 -14.79 -7.19 -14.00
N ASN A 210 -13.92 -7.88 -14.74
CA ASN A 210 -13.55 -9.29 -14.51
C ASN A 210 -12.12 -9.65 -14.97
N GLU A 211 -11.44 -8.81 -15.74
CA GLU A 211 -10.22 -9.17 -16.48
C GLU A 211 -8.95 -9.22 -15.62
N MET A 212 -9.01 -8.67 -14.40
CA MET A 212 -8.03 -8.92 -13.34
C MET A 212 -8.57 -9.84 -12.23
N SER A 213 -9.75 -10.43 -12.41
CA SER A 213 -10.14 -11.57 -11.58
C SER A 213 -9.27 -12.75 -11.98
N GLN A 214 -8.24 -13.01 -11.19
CA GLN A 214 -7.44 -14.24 -11.24
C GLN A 214 -8.29 -15.41 -10.69
N THR A 215 -9.43 -15.66 -11.33
CA THR A 215 -10.34 -16.75 -10.97
C THR A 215 -9.59 -18.07 -11.16
N GLY A 216 -9.59 -18.92 -10.14
CA GLY A 216 -8.80 -20.16 -10.15
C GLY A 216 -7.33 -20.00 -9.74
N PHE A 217 -6.90 -18.86 -9.18
CA PHE A 217 -5.57 -18.72 -8.56
C PHE A 217 -5.32 -19.75 -7.45
N SER A 218 -6.36 -20.06 -6.67
CA SER A 218 -6.48 -21.28 -5.89
C SER A 218 -7.72 -22.04 -6.38
N ALA A 219 -7.94 -23.27 -5.91
CA ALA A 219 -9.18 -23.99 -6.12
C ALA A 219 -9.35 -25.06 -5.04
N ALA A 220 -10.60 -25.29 -4.61
CA ALA A 220 -10.95 -26.43 -3.79
C ALA A 220 -12.14 -27.18 -4.39
N TYR A 221 -12.31 -28.44 -4.03
CA TYR A 221 -13.33 -29.32 -4.58
C TYR A 221 -14.12 -29.96 -3.44
N TYR A 222 -15.44 -29.81 -3.47
CA TYR A 222 -16.32 -30.29 -2.42
C TYR A 222 -17.56 -30.97 -3.01
N LYS A 223 -17.74 -32.26 -2.74
CA LYS A 223 -18.90 -33.09 -3.15
C LYS A 223 -19.37 -32.81 -4.60
N ASN A 224 -18.42 -32.92 -5.53
CA ASN A 224 -18.53 -32.66 -6.98
C ASN A 224 -18.66 -31.20 -7.45
N THR A 225 -18.52 -30.21 -6.56
CA THR A 225 -18.48 -28.79 -6.90
C THR A 225 -17.06 -28.25 -6.83
N LEU A 226 -16.56 -27.68 -7.93
CA LEU A 226 -15.33 -26.89 -7.96
C LEU A 226 -15.64 -25.47 -7.44
N ILE A 227 -14.85 -25.01 -6.47
CA ILE A 227 -14.99 -23.70 -5.85
C ILE A 227 -13.75 -22.87 -6.21
N PRO A 228 -13.77 -22.07 -7.29
CA PRO A 228 -12.71 -21.12 -7.55
C PRO A 228 -12.91 -19.86 -6.68
N PRO A 229 -11.83 -19.24 -6.17
CA PRO A 229 -11.88 -17.86 -5.74
C PRO A 229 -12.10 -16.96 -6.96
N SER A 230 -12.63 -15.77 -6.73
CA SER A 230 -12.67 -14.68 -7.71
C SER A 230 -12.28 -13.41 -6.97
N PRO A 231 -11.05 -12.87 -7.18
CA PRO A 231 -10.68 -11.56 -6.71
C PRO A 231 -11.76 -10.54 -7.10
N GLU A 232 -12.30 -9.81 -6.12
CA GLU A 232 -13.36 -8.84 -6.41
C GLU A 232 -12.72 -7.64 -7.15
N PRO A 233 -13.03 -7.42 -8.45
CA PRO A 233 -12.11 -6.71 -9.35
C PRO A 233 -12.04 -5.20 -9.14
N LYS A 234 -12.94 -4.63 -8.33
CA LYS A 234 -12.93 -3.20 -7.97
C LYS A 234 -12.09 -2.87 -6.73
N SER A 235 -11.55 -3.87 -6.03
CA SER A 235 -11.04 -3.68 -4.66
C SER A 235 -10.01 -4.71 -4.18
N TRP A 236 -9.74 -5.80 -4.92
CA TRP A 236 -9.00 -6.98 -4.45
C TRP A 236 -9.45 -7.52 -3.08
N ARG A 237 -10.69 -7.24 -2.70
CA ARG A 237 -11.34 -7.76 -1.50
C ARG A 237 -11.29 -9.29 -1.49
N GLY A 238 -11.66 -9.87 -2.63
CA GLY A 238 -11.78 -11.31 -2.82
C GLY A 238 -13.21 -11.82 -2.61
N SER A 239 -13.51 -12.97 -3.22
CA SER A 239 -14.78 -13.69 -3.09
C SER A 239 -14.57 -15.16 -3.47
N LEU A 240 -15.49 -16.04 -3.11
CA LEU A 240 -15.53 -17.40 -3.66
C LEU A 240 -16.72 -17.53 -4.61
N LYS A 241 -16.63 -18.43 -5.60
CA LYS A 241 -17.74 -18.77 -6.48
C LYS A 241 -18.14 -20.23 -6.27
N GLU A 242 -19.44 -20.48 -6.07
CA GLU A 242 -20.04 -21.81 -6.13
C GLU A 242 -20.92 -21.85 -7.40
N PRO A 243 -20.60 -22.69 -8.42
CA PRO A 243 -21.44 -22.83 -9.60
C PRO A 243 -22.73 -23.57 -9.26
N ASP A 244 -23.89 -22.93 -9.47
CA ASP A 244 -25.21 -23.57 -9.43
C ASP A 244 -25.66 -23.89 -10.87
N LEU A 245 -26.59 -24.84 -11.03
CA LEU A 245 -27.06 -25.39 -12.32
C LEU A 245 -27.68 -24.37 -13.28
N GLN A 246 -27.90 -23.12 -12.84
CA GLN A 246 -28.44 -22.03 -13.66
C GLN A 246 -27.71 -20.68 -13.48
N HIS A 247 -26.93 -20.48 -12.41
CA HIS A 247 -26.28 -19.18 -12.11
C HIS A 247 -24.99 -19.38 -11.29
N GLU A 248 -23.99 -18.51 -11.48
CA GLU A 248 -22.85 -18.46 -10.56
C GLU A 248 -23.26 -17.81 -9.23
N LYS A 249 -23.02 -18.49 -8.10
CA LYS A 249 -23.25 -17.92 -6.77
C LYS A 249 -21.95 -17.36 -6.21
N GLN A 250 -21.93 -16.05 -5.94
CA GLN A 250 -20.83 -15.41 -5.25
C GLN A 250 -21.00 -15.51 -3.72
N ILE A 251 -19.94 -15.90 -3.03
CA ILE A 251 -19.82 -15.94 -1.57
C ILE A 251 -18.90 -14.79 -1.15
N LEU A 252 -19.42 -13.93 -0.29
CA LEU A 252 -18.78 -12.68 0.14
C LEU A 252 -18.70 -12.61 1.66
N ASP A 253 -17.60 -12.07 2.16
CA ASP A 253 -17.52 -11.56 3.51
C ASP A 253 -17.89 -10.05 3.49
N PRO A 254 -18.99 -9.63 4.16
CA PRO A 254 -19.43 -8.24 4.15
C PRO A 254 -18.50 -7.28 4.90
N ASP A 255 -17.62 -7.77 5.78
CA ASP A 255 -16.68 -6.98 6.59
C ASP A 255 -15.26 -6.97 6.01
N MET A 256 -14.96 -7.81 5.00
CA MET A 256 -13.63 -7.91 4.39
C MET A 256 -13.18 -6.58 3.78
N GLU A 257 -11.95 -6.15 4.06
CA GLU A 257 -11.42 -4.88 3.56
C GLU A 257 -10.88 -4.98 2.12
N MET A 258 -10.65 -3.83 1.48
CA MET A 258 -9.94 -3.77 0.19
C MET A 258 -8.49 -4.28 0.33
N ASP A 259 -7.90 -4.75 -0.77
CA ASP A 259 -6.53 -5.26 -0.86
C ASP A 259 -6.20 -6.47 0.05
N SER A 260 -7.22 -7.15 0.59
CA SER A 260 -7.08 -8.25 1.55
C SER A 260 -6.77 -9.62 0.92
N TYR A 261 -7.10 -9.79 -0.37
CA TYR A 261 -6.90 -11.01 -1.16
C TYR A 261 -7.64 -12.24 -0.60
N MET A 262 -8.91 -12.10 -0.20
CA MET A 262 -9.71 -13.26 0.24
C MET A 262 -9.87 -14.29 -0.90
N GLY A 263 -9.59 -15.56 -0.60
CA GLY A 263 -9.52 -16.64 -1.59
C GLY A 263 -8.12 -16.87 -2.17
N PHE A 264 -7.07 -16.22 -1.63
CA PHE A 264 -5.68 -16.49 -2.00
C PHE A 264 -5.32 -17.96 -1.79
N SER A 265 -5.75 -18.52 -0.66
CA SER A 265 -5.79 -19.96 -0.40
C SER A 265 -7.22 -20.37 -0.04
N LEU A 266 -7.56 -21.62 -0.33
CA LEU A 266 -8.89 -22.17 -0.09
C LEU A 266 -8.78 -23.64 0.32
N SER A 267 -9.49 -24.00 1.39
CA SER A 267 -9.68 -25.39 1.79
C SER A 267 -11.14 -25.65 2.14
N THR A 268 -11.56 -26.90 2.08
CA THR A 268 -12.95 -27.33 2.27
C THR A 268 -13.01 -28.45 3.29
N GLY A 269 -13.97 -28.37 4.21
CA GLY A 269 -14.21 -29.40 5.19
C GLY A 269 -15.71 -29.59 5.45
N GLU A 270 -16.01 -30.51 6.35
CA GLU A 270 -17.33 -30.75 6.90
C GLU A 270 -17.21 -30.86 8.41
N ARG A 271 -18.25 -30.52 9.18
CA ARG A 271 -18.31 -30.83 10.61
C ARG A 271 -19.72 -31.28 10.94
N ASN A 272 -19.88 -32.54 11.36
CA ASN A 272 -21.19 -33.14 11.69
C ASN A 272 -22.24 -32.95 10.56
N GLY A 273 -21.87 -33.16 9.29
CA GLY A 273 -22.78 -32.96 8.15
C GLY A 273 -22.92 -31.52 7.63
N VAL A 274 -22.29 -30.53 8.29
CA VAL A 274 -22.34 -29.11 7.89
C VAL A 274 -21.10 -28.74 7.06
N PRO A 275 -21.25 -28.26 5.81
CA PRO A 275 -20.12 -27.89 4.97
C PRO A 275 -19.45 -26.59 5.45
N LEU A 276 -18.12 -26.57 5.43
CA LEU A 276 -17.28 -25.44 5.82
C LEU A 276 -16.27 -25.08 4.73
N TYR A 277 -16.21 -23.80 4.35
CA TYR A 277 -15.18 -23.28 3.45
C TYR A 277 -14.22 -22.36 4.22
N PHE A 278 -12.92 -22.60 4.07
CA PHE A 278 -11.86 -21.87 4.77
C PHE A 278 -11.08 -21.04 3.75
N SER A 279 -11.30 -19.72 3.78
CA SER A 279 -10.77 -18.79 2.78
C SER A 279 -9.68 -17.91 3.38
N GLY A 280 -8.49 -17.96 2.79
CA GLY A 280 -7.34 -17.17 3.20
C GLY A 280 -7.34 -15.77 2.61
N ALA A 281 -7.10 -14.76 3.46
CA ALA A 281 -6.96 -13.35 3.11
C ALA A 281 -5.64 -12.79 3.68
N PRO A 282 -4.47 -13.23 3.16
CA PRO A 282 -3.16 -13.01 3.79
C PRO A 282 -2.68 -11.56 3.80
N ARG A 283 -3.40 -10.65 3.14
CA ARG A 283 -3.13 -9.21 3.15
C ARG A 283 -4.08 -8.39 4.02
N PHE A 284 -5.15 -8.98 4.57
CA PHE A 284 -6.11 -8.30 5.44
C PHE A 284 -5.37 -7.54 6.56
N GLN A 285 -5.61 -6.23 6.66
CA GLN A 285 -4.95 -5.30 7.60
C GLN A 285 -3.40 -5.44 7.67
N HIS A 286 -2.79 -5.94 6.60
CA HIS A 286 -1.38 -6.32 6.50
C HIS A 286 -0.89 -7.39 7.48
N THR A 287 -1.75 -8.02 8.29
CA THR A 287 -1.40 -9.15 9.17
C THR A 287 -1.80 -10.50 8.58
N GLY A 288 -2.91 -10.52 7.83
CA GLY A 288 -3.54 -11.71 7.27
C GLY A 288 -4.70 -12.23 8.12
N GLN A 289 -5.69 -12.84 7.47
CA GLN A 289 -6.88 -13.40 8.12
C GLN A 289 -7.30 -14.70 7.42
N VAL A 290 -8.02 -15.57 8.12
CA VAL A 290 -8.78 -16.68 7.53
C VAL A 290 -10.25 -16.50 7.88
N VAL A 291 -11.12 -16.56 6.87
CA VAL A 291 -12.57 -16.48 7.01
C VAL A 291 -13.15 -17.89 6.87
N ILE A 292 -13.97 -18.29 7.83
CA ILE A 292 -14.67 -19.58 7.84
C ILE A 292 -16.11 -19.31 7.45
N PHE A 293 -16.56 -19.86 6.32
CA PHE A 293 -17.94 -19.82 5.87
C PHE A 293 -18.65 -21.13 6.19
N THR A 294 -19.91 -21.04 6.59
CA THR A 294 -20.83 -22.18 6.77
C THR A 294 -22.07 -22.01 5.89
N ARG A 295 -22.75 -23.10 5.54
CA ARG A 295 -23.98 -23.07 4.72
C ARG A 295 -25.20 -23.50 5.51
N THR A 296 -26.16 -22.58 5.66
CA THR A 296 -27.50 -22.87 6.21
C THR A 296 -28.51 -22.89 5.07
N GLY A 297 -29.01 -24.07 4.73
CA GLY A 297 -29.87 -24.28 3.57
C GLY A 297 -29.15 -23.93 2.27
N ARG A 298 -29.57 -22.85 1.58
CA ARG A 298 -28.90 -22.34 0.38
C ARG A 298 -27.94 -21.16 0.65
N HIS A 299 -27.88 -20.61 1.86
CA HIS A 299 -27.14 -19.37 2.12
C HIS A 299 -25.81 -19.65 2.82
N TRP A 300 -24.74 -19.04 2.30
CA TRP A 300 -23.43 -19.00 2.93
C TRP A 300 -23.32 -17.79 3.85
N THR A 301 -22.81 -17.99 5.06
CA THR A 301 -22.59 -16.95 6.07
C THR A 301 -21.22 -17.12 6.70
N VAL A 302 -20.59 -16.01 7.11
CA VAL A 302 -19.35 -16.06 7.89
C VAL A 302 -19.65 -16.63 9.28
N GLN A 303 -19.05 -17.77 9.60
CA GLN A 303 -19.14 -18.44 10.90
C GLN A 303 -18.15 -17.85 11.90
N GLN A 304 -16.91 -17.62 11.45
CA GLN A 304 -15.81 -17.15 12.30
C GLN A 304 -14.70 -16.54 11.44
N ARG A 305 -13.92 -15.63 12.04
CA ARG A 305 -12.67 -15.10 11.48
C ARG A 305 -11.51 -15.43 12.42
N LEU A 306 -10.37 -15.83 11.85
CA LEU A 306 -9.10 -16.05 12.53
C LEU A 306 -8.12 -14.99 12.05
N GLU A 307 -7.55 -14.21 12.97
CA GLU A 307 -6.70 -13.07 12.63
C GLU A 307 -5.23 -13.35 12.91
N GLY A 308 -4.37 -13.00 11.95
CA GLY A 308 -2.93 -12.99 12.11
C GLY A 308 -2.52 -11.88 13.08
N THR A 309 -1.65 -12.20 14.03
CA THR A 309 -1.18 -11.23 15.04
C THR A 309 0.06 -10.43 14.60
N LYS A 310 0.68 -10.81 13.47
CA LYS A 310 1.99 -10.30 13.05
C LYS A 310 1.91 -9.68 11.66
N VAL A 311 2.13 -8.36 11.59
CA VAL A 311 2.21 -7.62 10.32
C VAL A 311 3.28 -8.24 9.41
N GLY A 312 2.92 -8.44 8.14
CA GLY A 312 3.77 -9.04 7.13
C GLY A 312 3.92 -10.56 7.21
N SER A 313 3.31 -11.23 8.20
CA SER A 313 3.46 -12.69 8.35
C SER A 313 2.76 -13.54 7.30
N TYR A 314 1.85 -12.92 6.52
CA TYR A 314 1.09 -13.57 5.46
C TYR A 314 0.23 -14.72 6.02
N PHE A 315 -0.39 -14.50 7.18
CA PHE A 315 -1.25 -15.49 7.85
C PHE A 315 -2.49 -15.79 7.01
N GLY A 316 -2.76 -17.07 6.73
CA GLY A 316 -3.80 -17.47 5.78
C GLY A 316 -3.32 -17.49 4.33
N ALA A 317 -2.02 -17.56 4.08
CA ALA A 317 -1.47 -17.75 2.74
C ALA A 317 -1.52 -19.19 2.24
N GLU A 318 -1.61 -20.15 3.17
CA GLU A 318 -1.77 -21.57 2.91
C GLU A 318 -2.75 -22.12 3.95
N ILE A 319 -3.69 -22.99 3.55
CA ILE A 319 -4.70 -23.56 4.43
C ILE A 319 -4.90 -25.04 4.07
N CYS A 320 -4.87 -25.90 5.08
CA CYS A 320 -5.15 -27.33 4.92
C CYS A 320 -6.09 -27.81 6.03
N THR A 321 -7.23 -28.39 5.65
CA THR A 321 -8.12 -29.13 6.56
C THR A 321 -7.63 -30.56 6.73
N VAL A 322 -7.71 -31.07 7.96
CA VAL A 322 -7.30 -32.44 8.33
C VAL A 322 -8.42 -33.09 9.13
N ASP A 323 -8.88 -34.22 8.63
CA ASP A 323 -9.63 -35.27 9.32
C ASP A 323 -8.58 -36.34 9.70
N ILE A 324 -8.50 -36.73 10.98
CA ILE A 324 -7.43 -37.62 11.47
C ILE A 324 -7.90 -39.06 11.74
N ASP A 325 -9.18 -39.25 12.07
CA ASP A 325 -9.77 -40.57 12.34
C ASP A 325 -10.63 -41.12 11.19
N SER A 326 -10.79 -40.33 10.12
CA SER A 326 -11.54 -40.64 8.90
C SER A 326 -13.04 -40.82 9.13
N ASP A 327 -13.63 -39.96 9.97
CA ASP A 327 -15.08 -39.93 10.25
C ASP A 327 -15.89 -39.00 9.30
N ASP A 328 -15.26 -38.49 8.23
CA ASP A 328 -15.76 -37.46 7.31
C ASP A 328 -15.97 -36.06 7.96
N SER A 329 -15.53 -35.87 9.20
CA SER A 329 -15.59 -34.61 9.97
C SER A 329 -14.18 -34.02 10.10
N THR A 330 -14.00 -32.77 9.71
CA THR A 330 -12.72 -32.08 9.83
C THR A 330 -12.41 -31.78 11.30
N ASP A 331 -11.28 -32.26 11.80
CA ASP A 331 -10.81 -32.04 13.19
C ASP A 331 -9.90 -30.85 13.33
N PHE A 332 -9.01 -30.65 12.36
CA PHE A 332 -7.99 -29.62 12.43
C PHE A 332 -7.96 -28.74 11.18
N LEU A 333 -7.69 -27.46 11.41
CA LEU A 333 -7.34 -26.50 10.39
C LEU A 333 -5.88 -26.08 10.60
N LEU A 334 -5.04 -26.38 9.62
CA LEU A 334 -3.68 -25.89 9.52
C LEU A 334 -3.70 -24.56 8.76
N VAL A 335 -3.11 -23.52 9.36
CA VAL A 335 -3.00 -22.19 8.72
C VAL A 335 -1.53 -21.78 8.64
N GLY A 336 -1.05 -21.59 7.41
CA GLY A 336 0.29 -21.10 7.13
C GLY A 336 0.40 -19.59 7.27
N ALA A 337 1.49 -19.16 7.92
CA ALA A 337 2.03 -17.82 7.92
C ALA A 337 3.51 -17.91 7.48
N PRO A 338 3.78 -18.13 6.18
CA PRO A 338 5.13 -18.45 5.68
C PRO A 338 6.12 -17.31 5.87
N MET A 339 5.64 -16.07 5.98
CA MET A 339 6.47 -14.87 6.21
C MET A 339 6.53 -14.49 7.71
N PHE A 340 6.03 -15.34 8.61
CA PHE A 340 6.18 -15.13 10.05
C PHE A 340 7.67 -15.12 10.41
N TYR A 341 8.10 -14.09 11.13
CA TYR A 341 9.51 -13.95 11.52
C TYR A 341 9.68 -13.49 12.97
N GLN A 342 10.57 -14.18 13.70
CA GLN A 342 10.92 -13.87 15.08
C GLN A 342 12.45 -13.77 15.26
N PRO A 343 13.05 -12.56 15.16
CA PRO A 343 14.51 -12.36 15.15
C PRO A 343 15.26 -12.97 16.34
N LEU A 344 14.65 -12.93 17.53
CA LEU A 344 15.23 -13.44 18.79
C LEU A 344 15.32 -14.97 18.84
N GLN A 345 14.45 -15.67 18.11
CA GLN A 345 14.42 -17.14 18.06
C GLN A 345 15.00 -17.71 16.76
N LYS A 346 15.31 -16.84 15.77
CA LYS A 346 15.73 -17.21 14.41
C LYS A 346 14.76 -18.20 13.75
N THR A 347 13.47 -18.02 13.98
CA THR A 347 12.40 -18.82 13.36
C THR A 347 11.74 -18.03 12.24
N GLU A 348 11.65 -18.69 11.09
CA GLU A 348 11.02 -18.22 9.85
C GLU A 348 9.90 -19.19 9.46
N GLY A 349 8.77 -18.63 9.02
CA GLY A 349 7.56 -19.39 8.79
C GLY A 349 6.90 -19.85 10.09
N LYS A 350 5.58 -20.04 10.03
CA LYS A 350 4.82 -20.67 11.11
C LYS A 350 3.58 -21.36 10.55
N VAL A 351 3.29 -22.54 11.06
CA VAL A 351 1.98 -23.19 10.88
C VAL A 351 1.24 -23.13 12.21
N TYR A 352 0.01 -22.68 12.17
CA TYR A 352 -0.92 -22.66 13.29
C TYR A 352 -1.86 -23.85 13.16
N VAL A 353 -2.10 -24.56 14.26
CA VAL A 353 -3.03 -25.69 14.32
C VAL A 353 -4.25 -25.25 15.13
N TYR A 354 -5.42 -25.26 14.51
CA TYR A 354 -6.70 -24.97 15.17
C TYR A 354 -7.53 -26.24 15.23
N ALA A 355 -7.91 -26.68 16.43
CA ALA A 355 -8.89 -27.75 16.60
C ALA A 355 -10.30 -27.19 16.38
N LEU A 356 -11.08 -27.86 15.53
CA LEU A 356 -12.50 -27.56 15.33
C LEU A 356 -13.28 -28.12 16.51
N THR A 357 -14.19 -27.33 17.06
CA THR A 357 -15.03 -27.75 18.19
C THR A 357 -16.50 -27.53 17.85
N ASN A 358 -17.38 -28.33 18.47
CA ASN A 358 -18.82 -28.26 18.25
C ASN A 358 -19.49 -27.01 18.89
N LYS A 359 -18.71 -26.06 19.44
CA LYS A 359 -19.24 -24.85 20.09
C LYS A 359 -19.29 -23.67 19.12
N VAL A 360 -20.51 -23.23 18.80
CA VAL A 360 -20.75 -21.90 18.23
C VAL A 360 -20.30 -20.85 19.24
N GLY A 361 -19.40 -19.96 18.83
CA GLY A 361 -18.78 -18.98 19.72
C GLY A 361 -19.71 -17.85 20.13
N HIS A 362 -20.45 -18.02 21.23
CA HIS A 362 -20.80 -16.87 22.07
C HIS A 362 -19.51 -16.33 22.70
N ARG A 363 -19.18 -15.06 22.44
CA ARG A 363 -18.26 -14.31 23.29
C ARG A 363 -19.01 -13.92 24.55
N ASP A 364 -18.56 -14.41 25.70
CA ASP A 364 -18.99 -13.88 26.99
C ASP A 364 -18.31 -12.53 27.23
N THR A 365 -19.16 -11.51 27.46
CA THR A 365 -18.90 -10.15 28.02
C THR A 365 -17.72 -9.34 27.49
#